data_AF-A0A967X246-F1
#
_entry.id   AF-A0A967X246-F1
#
_cell.length_a   1.000
_cell.length_b   1.000
_cell.length_c   1.000
_cell.angle_alpha   90.00
_cell.angle_beta   90.00
_cell.angle_gamma   90.00
#
_symmetry.space_group_name_H-M   'P 1'
#
loop_
_entity.id
_entity.type
_entity.pdbx_description
1 polymer ?
#
loop_
_entity_poly.entity_id
_entity_poly.type
_entity_poly.pdbx_seq_one_letter_code
_entity_poly.pdbx_strand_id
1 'polypeptide(L)' 'MAWVRDALGHAVVSERRACRVLGQVRSTQRRWRSPPDDEARLLRRMVELATEYGRYGYRRVTAMLREEGFRV' A
#
# COMPACT_ATOMS: atom_id res chain seq x y z
N MET A 1 9.99 -1.70 3.23
CA MET A 1 10.16 -1.34 1.80
C MET A 1 11.61 -1.59 1.46
N ALA A 2 11.93 -2.66 0.73
CA ALA A 2 13.30 -2.91 0.31
C ALA A 2 13.66 -1.90 -0.78
N TRP A 3 14.63 -1.03 -0.51
CA TRP A 3 15.10 -0.09 -1.52
C TRP A 3 15.97 -0.85 -2.49
N VAL A 4 15.90 -0.53 -3.79
CA VAL A 4 16.74 -1.15 -4.84
C VAL A 4 18.23 -1.08 -4.53
N ARG A 5 18.64 -0.08 -3.74
CA ARG A 5 20.01 0.07 -3.26
C ARG A 5 20.42 -0.99 -2.24
N ASP A 6 19.49 -1.52 -1.44
CA ASP A 6 19.79 -2.50 -0.38
C ASP A 6 20.17 -3.85 -0.99
N ALA A 7 19.61 -4.19 -2.15
CA ALA A 7 19.89 -5.44 -2.87
C ALA A 7 21.31 -5.53 -3.46
N LEU A 8 21.99 -4.39 -3.66
CA LEU A 8 23.28 -4.30 -4.38
C LEU A 8 24.37 -3.58 -3.58
N GLY A 9 24.15 -3.30 -2.29
CA GLY A 9 25.07 -2.57 -1.43
C GLY A 9 24.88 -1.05 -1.55
N HIS A 10 24.04 -0.49 -0.68
CA HIS A 10 23.59 0.90 -0.77
C HIS A 10 24.71 1.95 -0.69
N ALA A 11 25.82 1.60 -0.03
CA ALA A 11 26.98 2.46 0.16
C ALA A 11 27.92 2.50 -1.07
N VAL A 12 27.82 1.51 -1.97
CA VAL A 12 28.76 1.30 -3.07
C VAL A 12 28.10 1.60 -4.43
N VAL A 13 26.78 1.39 -4.53
CA VAL A 13 26.05 1.48 -5.80
C VAL A 13 25.03 2.61 -5.78
N SER A 14 25.16 3.53 -6.74
CA SER A 14 24.17 4.59 -6.92
C SER A 14 22.79 4.03 -7.28
N GLU A 15 21.72 4.69 -6.83
CA GLU A 15 20.33 4.32 -7.14
C GLU A 15 20.10 4.10 -8.65
N ARG A 16 20.71 4.95 -9.49
CA ARG A 16 20.62 4.84 -10.95
C ARG A 16 21.21 3.52 -11.46
N ARG A 17 22.40 3.15 -10.96
CA ARG A 17 23.07 1.90 -11.36
C ARG A 17 22.29 0.69 -10.85
N ALA A 18 21.84 0.74 -9.60
CA ALA A 18 21.04 -0.33 -9.01
C ALA A 18 19.71 -0.56 -9.75
N CYS A 19 18.98 0.52 -10.08
CA CYS A 19 17.74 0.44 -10.87
C CYS A 19 17.97 -0.15 -12.26
N ARG A 20 19.05 0.23 -12.94
CA ARG A 20 19.38 -0.30 -14.27
C ARG A 20 19.70 -1.80 -14.22
N VAL A 21 20.48 -2.24 -13.23
CA VAL A 21 20.87 -3.66 -13.08
C VAL A 21 19.65 -4.53 -12.76
N LEU A 22 18.75 -4.05 -11.89
CA LEU A 22 17.54 -4.78 -11.51
C LEU A 22 16.39 -4.63 -12.52
N GLY A 23 16.59 -3.89 -13.62
CA GLY A 23 15.53 -3.61 -14.59
C GLY A 23 14.34 -2.80 -14.03
N GLN A 24 14.49 -2.16 -12.87
CA GLN A 24 13.44 -1.39 -12.24
C GLN A 24 13.47 0.07 -12.69
N VAL A 25 12.30 0.64 -12.99
CA VAL A 25 12.18 2.07 -13.31
C VAL A 25 12.51 2.91 -12.08
N ARG A 26 13.42 3.87 -12.23
CA ARG A 26 13.88 4.75 -11.15
C ARG A 26 12.75 5.58 -10.50
N SER A 27 11.73 5.95 -11.26
CA SER A 27 10.57 6.71 -10.74
C SER A 27 9.80 5.92 -9.68
N THR A 28 9.73 4.60 -9.81
CA THR A 28 9.09 3.73 -8.80
C THR A 28 9.83 3.79 -7.47
N GLN A 29 11.16 3.81 -7.48
CA GLN A 29 11.99 3.92 -6.27
C GLN A 29 11.90 5.31 -5.64
N ARG A 30 11.75 6.35 -6.45
CA ARG A 30 11.62 7.74 -5.96
C ARG A 30 10.23 8.10 -5.47
N ARG A 31 9.21 7.33 -5.86
CA ARG A 31 7.84 7.57 -5.45
C ARG A 31 7.67 7.23 -3.97
N TRP A 32 7.54 8.26 -3.15
CA TRP A 32 7.11 8.08 -1.77
C TRP A 32 5.64 7.66 -1.75
N ARG A 33 5.32 6.55 -1.07
CA ARG A 33 3.94 6.22 -0.75
C ARG A 33 3.58 6.98 0.51
N SER A 34 2.74 8.01 0.37
CA SER A 34 2.03 8.58 1.51
C SER A 34 0.65 7.94 1.55
N PRO A 35 0.42 6.93 2.40
CA PRO A 35 -0.94 6.46 2.64
C PRO A 35 -1.78 7.63 3.20
N PRO A 36 -3.08 7.72 2.85
CA PRO A 36 -3.99 8.63 3.52
C PRO A 36 -4.03 8.36 5.04
N ASP A 37 -4.17 9.41 5.84
CA ASP A 37 -4.19 9.30 7.31
C ASP A 37 -5.31 8.38 7.84
N ASP A 38 -6.40 8.25 7.07
CA ASP A 38 -7.56 7.43 7.41
C ASP A 38 -7.46 5.97 6.93
N GLU A 39 -6.44 5.59 6.16
CA GLU A 39 -6.28 4.23 5.62
C GLU A 39 -6.26 3.18 6.72
N ALA A 40 -5.53 3.44 7.82
CA ALA A 40 -5.48 2.52 8.96
C ALA A 40 -6.85 2.36 9.65
N ARG A 41 -7.65 3.42 9.71
CA ARG A 41 -9.01 3.38 10.28
C ARG A 41 -9.94 2.59 9.37
N LEU A 42 -9.86 2.84 8.07
CA LEU A 42 -10.63 2.13 7.04
C LEU A 42 -10.35 0.63 7.07
N LEU A 43 -9.07 0.23 7.08
CA LEU A 43 -8.69 -1.19 7.10
C LEU A 43 -9.20 -1.92 8.34
N ARG A 44 -9.06 -1.30 9.53
CA ARG A 44 -9.63 -1.88 10.76
C ARG A 44 -11.12 -2.09 10.63
N ARG A 45 -11.85 -1.08 10.15
CA ARG A 45 -13.29 -1.17 10.01
C ARG A 45 -13.74 -2.21 8.97
N MET A 46 -13.01 -2.32 7.86
CA MET A 46 -13.22 -3.39 6.86
C MET A 46 -13.09 -4.78 7.49
N VAL A 47 -12.06 -5.01 8.31
CA VAL A 47 -11.84 -6.29 8.98
C VAL A 47 -12.93 -6.59 10.01
N GLU A 48 -13.34 -5.60 10.80
CA GLU A 48 -14.47 -5.73 11.74
C GLU A 48 -15.74 -6.17 11.01
N LEU A 49 -16.13 -5.46 9.95
CA LEU A 49 -17.33 -5.77 9.16
C LEU A 49 -17.25 -7.15 8.49
N ALA A 50 -16.09 -7.52 7.96
CA ALA A 50 -15.91 -8.85 7.35
C ALA A 50 -15.96 -9.97 8.40
N THR A 51 -15.49 -9.71 9.63
CA THR A 51 -15.52 -10.67 10.74
C THR A 51 -16.93 -10.83 11.29
N GLU A 52 -17.65 -9.72 11.48
CA GLU A 52 -19.03 -9.69 11.97
C GLU A 52 -20.01 -10.27 10.94
N TYR A 53 -19.81 -9.95 9.66
CA TYR A 53 -20.67 -10.35 8.56
C TYR A 53 -19.94 -11.25 7.56
N GLY A 54 -19.47 -12.42 7.98
CA GLY A 54 -18.64 -13.32 7.16
C GLY A 54 -19.23 -13.79 5.81
N ARG A 55 -20.56 -13.67 5.60
CA ARG A 55 -21.21 -13.95 4.29
C ARG A 55 -21.25 -12.75 3.36
N TYR A 56 -20.95 -11.55 3.86
CA TYR A 56 -21.03 -10.33 3.07
C TYR A 56 -19.78 -10.22 2.20
N GLY A 57 -19.99 -10.20 0.89
CA GLY A 57 -18.94 -9.88 -0.06
C GLY A 57 -18.55 -8.40 0.01
N TYR A 58 -17.44 -8.07 -0.67
CA TYR A 58 -16.86 -6.73 -0.65
C TYR A 58 -17.87 -5.61 -0.97
N ARG A 59 -18.84 -5.85 -1.86
CA ARG A 59 -19.88 -4.85 -2.21
C ARG A 59 -20.75 -4.42 -1.03
N ARG A 60 -21.15 -5.36 -0.16
CA ARG A 60 -21.96 -5.08 1.03
C ARG A 60 -21.14 -4.34 2.07
N VAL A 61 -19.89 -4.78 2.28
CA VAL A 61 -18.95 -4.09 3.17
C VAL A 61 -18.69 -2.65 2.69
N THR A 62 -18.47 -2.44 1.38
CA THR A 62 -18.30 -1.10 0.79
C THR A 62 -19.52 -0.21 1.00
N ALA A 63 -20.75 -0.74 0.89
CA ALA A 63 -21.97 0.03 1.15
C ALA A 63 -22.02 0.51 2.62
N MET A 64 -21.75 -0.38 3.57
CA MET A 64 -21.73 -0.04 5.00
C MET A 64 -20.65 1.00 5.32
N LEU A 65 -19.46 0.87 4.76
CA LEU A 65 -18.39 1.87 4.94
C LEU A 65 -18.81 3.24 4.43
N ARG A 66 -19.54 3.32 3.30
CA ARG A 66 -20.05 4.60 2.79
C ARG A 66 -21.14 5.18 3.70
N GLU A 67 -22.02 4.35 4.24
CA GLU A 67 -23.03 4.75 5.22
C GLU A 67 -22.37 5.30 6.51
N GLU A 68 -21.23 4.74 6.90
CA GLU A 68 -20.40 5.21 8.02
C GLU A 68 -19.54 6.44 7.68
N GLY A 69 -19.62 6.96 6.45
CA GLY A 69 -18.93 8.18 6.01
C GLY A 69 -17.50 7.97 5.50
N PHE A 70 -17.05 6.73 5.28
CA PHE A 70 -15.78 6.47 4.61
C PHE A 70 -15.86 6.79 3.12
N ARG A 71 -14.76 7.31 2.57
CA ARG A 71 -14.62 7.59 1.14
C ARG A 71 -13.95 6.41 0.44
N VAL A 72 -14.78 5.47 -0.06
CA VAL A 72 -14.36 4.24 -0.77
C VAL A 72 -15.14 4.01 -2.06
#